data_AF-A0A3M0ZDG7-F1
#
_entry.id   AF-A0A3M0ZDG7-F1
#
_cell.length_a   1.000
_cell.length_b   1.000
_cell.length_c   1.000
_cell.angle_alpha   90.00
_cell.angle_beta   90.00
_cell.angle_gamma   90.00
#
_symmetry.space_group_name_H-M   'P 1'
#
loop_
_entity.id
_entity.type
_entity.pdbx_description
1 polymer ?
#
loop_
_entity_poly.entity_id
_entity_poly.type
_entity_poly.pdbx_seq_one_letter_code
_entity_poly.pdbx_strand_id
1 'polypeptide(L)'
;MADSSAGLDNGRPDGFIQFGAPIALSDSDPIGWASLAFMPPYCFTPSCIAGPALRQATSARLGSPPEQMILRIQNQVDLNQQRNWRFPSMTDWTNALRAAYCQNQGRTGLRYFMPAQSSPIHGIILNSRFYDLTSVGVSVRDWLWSAMQTPDQVTDLVEEGSLVQELGVDPFACPVN
;
A
#
# COMPACT_ATOMS: atom_id res chain seq x y z
N MET A 1 5.36 9.12 7.34
CA MET A 1 6.16 8.71 6.17
C MET A 1 5.23 8.45 5.01
N ALA A 2 5.52 9.02 3.84
CA ALA A 2 4.85 8.65 2.60
C ALA A 2 5.41 7.32 2.09
N ASP A 3 4.55 6.39 1.73
CA ASP A 3 4.92 5.05 1.28
C ASP A 3 4.09 4.67 0.04
N SER A 4 4.80 4.36 -1.04
CA SER A 4 4.24 3.94 -2.33
C SER A 4 4.60 2.51 -2.71
N SER A 5 5.12 1.71 -1.78
CA SER A 5 5.46 0.31 -1.97
C SER A 5 4.27 -0.56 -1.55
N ALA A 6 3.53 -1.18 -2.47
CA ALA A 6 2.37 -2.00 -2.08
C ALA A 6 2.76 -3.16 -1.14
N GLY A 7 3.82 -3.88 -1.53
CA GLY A 7 4.30 -5.06 -0.80
C GLY A 7 3.27 -6.18 -0.77
N LEU A 8 2.49 -6.34 -1.85
CA LEU A 8 1.43 -7.35 -1.91
C LEU A 8 2.01 -8.71 -2.28
N ASP A 9 1.47 -9.74 -1.66
CA ASP A 9 1.71 -11.12 -2.07
C ASP A 9 0.63 -11.56 -3.04
N ASN A 10 1.03 -12.27 -4.11
CA ASN A 10 0.08 -12.76 -5.11
C ASN A 10 -0.62 -14.08 -4.70
N GLY A 11 -0.26 -14.67 -3.55
CA GLY A 11 -0.83 -15.93 -3.04
C GLY A 11 -0.37 -17.18 -3.81
N ARG A 12 0.61 -17.08 -4.70
CA ARG A 12 1.08 -18.16 -5.57
C ARG A 12 2.47 -18.65 -5.14
N PRO A 13 2.94 -19.80 -5.67
CA PRO A 13 4.28 -20.31 -5.35
C PRO A 13 5.44 -19.36 -5.70
N ASP A 14 5.24 -18.45 -6.66
CA ASP A 14 6.20 -17.42 -7.04
C ASP A 14 5.97 -16.08 -6.34
N GLY A 15 5.04 -16.05 -5.37
CA GLY A 15 4.69 -14.89 -4.58
C GLY A 15 5.83 -14.40 -3.71
N PHE A 16 5.73 -13.13 -3.33
CA PHE A 16 6.76 -12.49 -2.55
C PHE A 16 6.95 -13.13 -1.18
N ILE A 17 5.90 -13.61 -0.52
CA ILE A 17 6.07 -14.31 0.76
C ILE A 17 6.87 -15.60 0.56
N GLN A 18 6.55 -16.37 -0.48
CA GLN A 18 7.19 -17.66 -0.74
C GLN A 18 8.67 -17.54 -1.14
N PHE A 19 9.00 -16.54 -1.98
CA PHE A 19 10.38 -16.32 -2.42
C PHE A 19 11.16 -15.37 -1.49
N GLY A 20 10.51 -14.31 -1.01
CA GLY A 20 11.12 -13.22 -0.26
C GLY A 20 11.34 -13.54 1.22
N ALA A 21 10.46 -14.32 1.88
CA ALA A 21 10.68 -14.65 3.31
C ALA A 21 11.98 -15.46 3.52
N PRO A 22 12.28 -16.50 2.70
CA PRO A 22 13.53 -17.23 2.83
C PRO A 22 14.79 -16.37 2.65
N ILE A 23 14.72 -15.28 1.88
CA ILE A 23 15.85 -14.38 1.63
C ILE A 23 15.91 -13.31 2.73
N ALA A 24 14.81 -12.61 2.96
CA ALA A 24 14.75 -11.50 3.91
C ALA A 24 15.01 -11.97 5.35
N LEU A 25 14.47 -13.12 5.75
CA LEU A 25 14.56 -13.59 7.13
C LEU A 25 15.78 -14.48 7.41
N SER A 26 16.48 -14.94 6.37
CA SER A 26 17.72 -15.72 6.52
C SER A 26 18.90 -14.81 6.82
N ASP A 27 19.78 -15.27 7.70
CA ASP A 27 21.07 -14.66 8.02
C ASP A 27 22.25 -15.33 7.26
N SER A 28 21.95 -16.32 6.41
CA SER A 28 22.97 -17.10 5.71
C SER A 28 23.46 -16.40 4.42
N ASP A 29 24.73 -15.99 4.42
CA ASP A 29 25.48 -15.49 3.26
C ASP A 29 25.50 -16.54 2.12
N PRO A 30 25.36 -16.18 0.82
CA PRO A 30 25.33 -14.83 0.24
C PRO A 30 23.95 -14.25 -0.06
N ILE A 31 22.89 -14.99 0.26
CA ILE A 31 21.53 -14.64 -0.17
C ILE A 31 20.75 -13.96 0.96
N GLY A 32 20.99 -14.36 2.21
CA GLY A 32 20.28 -13.86 3.38
C GLY A 32 20.53 -12.37 3.64
N TRP A 33 19.46 -11.62 3.90
CA TRP A 33 19.55 -10.20 4.23
C TRP A 33 19.50 -9.91 5.73
N ALA A 34 19.37 -10.94 6.56
CA ALA A 34 19.25 -10.86 8.02
C ALA A 34 18.22 -9.80 8.49
N SER A 35 17.16 -9.56 7.70
CA SER A 35 16.18 -8.50 7.95
C SER A 35 15.41 -8.72 9.24
N LEU A 36 15.31 -9.97 9.71
CA LEU A 36 14.64 -10.32 10.98
C LEU A 36 15.16 -9.49 12.16
N ALA A 37 16.47 -9.20 12.22
CA ALA A 37 17.07 -8.38 13.28
C ALA A 37 16.62 -6.91 13.25
N PHE A 38 16.12 -6.43 12.11
CA PHE A 38 15.63 -5.07 11.91
C PHE A 38 14.10 -4.99 11.83
N MET A 39 13.40 -6.13 11.90
CA MET A 39 11.94 -6.14 11.92
C MET A 39 11.41 -5.67 13.27
N PRO A 40 10.24 -5.02 13.30
CA PRO A 40 9.64 -4.62 14.55
C PRO A 40 9.37 -5.82 15.47
N PRO A 41 9.52 -5.69 16.80
CA PRO A 41 9.47 -6.81 17.74
C PRO A 41 8.09 -7.49 17.91
N TYR A 42 7.14 -7.12 17.06
CA TYR A 42 5.75 -7.52 17.08
C TYR A 42 5.27 -8.00 15.70
N CYS A 43 6.18 -8.17 14.73
CA CYS A 43 5.88 -8.70 13.41
C CYS A 43 7.03 -9.59 12.88
N PHE A 44 7.11 -10.83 13.36
CA PHE A 44 8.18 -11.78 13.03
C PHE A 44 7.74 -12.99 12.19
N THR A 45 6.47 -13.03 11.77
CA THR A 45 5.99 -14.12 10.93
C THR A 45 6.39 -13.89 9.47
N PRO A 46 6.49 -14.93 8.63
CA PRO A 46 6.78 -14.77 7.21
C PRO A 46 5.83 -13.79 6.50
N SER A 47 4.56 -13.71 6.92
CA SER A 47 3.62 -12.72 6.37
C SER A 47 4.03 -11.27 6.62
N CYS A 48 4.80 -10.98 7.67
CA CYS A 48 5.25 -9.62 8.02
C CYS A 48 6.25 -9.01 7.04
N ILE A 49 6.80 -9.81 6.11
CA ILE A 49 7.57 -9.22 5.00
C ILE A 49 6.64 -8.51 4.01
N ALA A 50 5.37 -8.92 3.94
CA ALA A 50 4.38 -8.31 3.07
C ALA A 50 3.83 -7.04 3.71
N GLY A 51 3.68 -6.03 2.88
CA GLY A 51 3.28 -4.69 3.27
C GLY A 51 1.99 -4.64 4.11
N PRO A 52 0.88 -5.29 3.71
CA PRO A 52 -0.38 -5.21 4.45
C PRO A 52 -0.26 -5.70 5.90
N ALA A 53 0.38 -6.85 6.11
CA ALA A 53 0.58 -7.41 7.44
C ALA A 53 1.54 -6.56 8.29
N LEU A 54 2.62 -6.07 7.69
CA LEU A 54 3.55 -5.16 8.37
C LEU A 54 2.86 -3.87 8.85
N ARG A 55 2.05 -3.26 7.98
CA ARG A 55 1.29 -2.04 8.30
C ARG A 55 0.24 -2.30 9.38
N GLN A 56 -0.50 -3.40 9.26
CA GLN A 56 -1.45 -3.83 10.29
C GLN A 56 -0.76 -3.93 11.66
N ALA A 57 0.36 -4.66 11.75
CA ALA A 57 1.08 -4.85 13.00
C ALA A 57 1.67 -3.53 13.54
N THR A 58 2.09 -2.63 12.65
CA THR A 58 2.65 -1.32 13.01
C THR A 58 1.59 -0.33 13.48
N SER A 59 0.37 -0.42 12.95
CA SER A 59 -0.69 0.58 13.17
C SER A 59 -1.01 0.88 14.65
N ALA A 60 -0.95 -0.13 15.53
CA ALA A 60 -1.24 0.04 16.96
C ALA A 60 -0.26 0.98 17.69
N ARG A 61 0.88 1.31 17.06
CA ARG A 61 1.92 2.19 17.61
C ARG A 61 2.04 3.51 16.86
N LEU A 62 1.32 3.65 15.75
CA LEU A 62 1.20 4.91 15.03
C LEU A 62 0.27 5.84 15.83
N GLY A 63 0.44 7.16 15.67
CA GLY A 63 -0.30 8.16 16.43
C GLY A 63 0.04 8.23 17.94
N SER A 64 0.98 7.43 18.43
CA SER A 64 1.58 7.61 19.77
C SER A 64 2.79 8.55 19.67
N PRO A 65 3.07 9.42 20.65
CA PRO A 65 4.21 10.32 20.60
C PRO A 65 5.55 9.59 20.35
N PRO A 66 6.37 10.04 19.37
CA PRO A 66 6.08 11.10 18.40
C PRO A 66 5.07 10.60 17.34
N GLU A 67 3.97 11.33 17.12
CA GLU A 67 2.82 10.92 16.30
C GLU A 67 3.21 10.54 14.86
N GLN A 68 3.61 9.29 14.67
CA GLN A 68 3.99 8.77 13.36
C GLN A 68 2.74 8.30 12.62
N MET A 69 2.71 8.56 11.31
CA MET A 69 1.69 8.02 10.40
C MET A 69 2.35 7.41 9.16
N ILE A 70 1.67 6.44 8.56
CA ILE A 70 1.99 5.91 7.24
C ILE A 70 0.94 6.44 6.26
N LEU A 71 1.39 7.26 5.32
CA LEU A 71 0.59 7.86 4.27
C LEU A 71 0.80 7.05 2.98
N ARG A 72 -0.19 6.23 2.65
CA ARG A 72 -0.15 5.27 1.55
C ARG A 72 -0.60 5.90 0.26
N ILE A 73 0.34 6.14 -0.64
CA ILE A 73 0.05 6.71 -1.96
C ILE A 73 0.20 5.59 -2.99
N GLN A 74 -0.93 5.10 -3.50
CA GLN A 74 -0.92 3.92 -4.35
C GLN A 74 -1.91 4.03 -5.50
N ASN A 75 -1.39 3.93 -6.72
CA ASN A 75 -2.23 3.78 -7.90
C ASN A 75 -2.86 2.39 -7.93
N GLN A 76 -4.15 2.36 -8.24
CA GLN A 76 -4.89 1.09 -8.38
C GLN A 76 -4.48 0.33 -9.63
N VAL A 77 -4.18 1.07 -10.71
CA VAL A 77 -3.68 0.53 -11.98
C VAL A 77 -2.20 0.90 -12.11
N ASP A 78 -1.31 0.02 -11.65
CA ASP A 78 0.14 0.20 -11.70
C ASP A 78 0.81 -1.05 -12.29
N LEU A 79 1.17 -0.98 -13.57
CA LEU A 79 1.76 -2.11 -14.30
C LEU A 79 3.13 -2.52 -13.75
N ASN A 80 3.91 -1.56 -13.25
CA ASN A 80 5.23 -1.86 -12.69
C ASN A 80 5.08 -2.64 -11.38
N GLN A 81 4.18 -2.20 -10.50
CA GLN A 81 3.91 -2.93 -9.26
C GLN A 81 3.29 -4.30 -9.55
N GLN A 82 2.30 -4.38 -10.44
CA GLN A 82 1.69 -5.64 -10.87
C GLN A 82 2.75 -6.66 -11.33
N ARG A 83 3.73 -6.23 -12.15
CA ARG A 83 4.83 -7.07 -12.63
C ARG A 83 5.84 -7.41 -11.53
N ASN A 84 6.26 -6.41 -10.75
CA ASN A 84 7.26 -6.59 -9.70
C ASN A 84 6.78 -7.59 -8.64
N TRP A 85 5.49 -7.57 -8.31
CA TRP A 85 4.85 -8.49 -7.37
C TRP A 85 4.23 -9.73 -8.05
N ARG A 86 4.49 -9.92 -9.35
CA ARG A 86 4.16 -11.12 -10.14
C ARG A 86 2.68 -11.49 -10.13
N PHE A 87 1.80 -10.51 -10.13
CA PHE A 87 0.38 -10.78 -10.33
C PHE A 87 0.13 -11.22 -11.78
N PRO A 88 -0.81 -12.14 -12.06
CA PRO A 88 -1.05 -12.62 -13.41
C PRO A 88 -1.72 -11.58 -14.31
N SER A 89 -2.54 -10.71 -13.74
CA SER A 89 -3.23 -9.64 -14.48
C SER A 89 -3.31 -8.35 -13.66
N MET A 90 -3.70 -7.26 -14.32
CA MET A 90 -4.05 -6.01 -13.64
C MET A 90 -5.28 -6.18 -12.75
N THR A 91 -6.25 -7.00 -13.15
CA THR A 91 -7.45 -7.26 -12.36
C THR A 91 -7.10 -7.92 -11.03
N ASP A 92 -6.26 -8.96 -11.04
CA ASP A 92 -5.83 -9.65 -9.82
C ASP A 92 -5.04 -8.71 -8.88
N TRP A 93 -4.17 -7.89 -9.47
CA TRP A 93 -3.43 -6.86 -8.73
C TRP A 93 -4.37 -5.87 -8.04
N THR A 94 -5.29 -5.28 -8.81
CA THR A 94 -6.20 -4.26 -8.29
C THR A 94 -7.12 -4.85 -7.22
N ASN A 95 -7.67 -6.05 -7.42
CA ASN A 95 -8.49 -6.73 -6.43
C ASN A 95 -7.72 -7.02 -5.13
N ALA A 96 -6.49 -7.52 -5.22
CA ALA A 96 -5.64 -7.75 -4.05
C ALA A 96 -5.29 -6.46 -3.32
N LEU A 97 -5.04 -5.37 -4.06
CA LEU A 97 -4.78 -4.05 -3.48
C LEU A 97 -6.02 -3.51 -2.75
N ARG A 98 -7.22 -3.62 -3.33
CA ARG A 98 -8.48 -3.21 -2.70
C ARG A 98 -8.77 -4.01 -1.44
N ALA A 99 -8.56 -5.34 -1.49
CA ALA A 99 -8.69 -6.20 -0.32
C ALA A 99 -7.70 -5.80 0.79
N ALA A 100 -6.45 -5.50 0.45
CA ALA A 100 -5.43 -5.06 1.41
C ALA A 100 -5.73 -3.69 2.02
N TYR A 101 -6.35 -2.77 1.27
CA TYR A 101 -6.89 -1.52 1.81
C TYR A 101 -8.01 -1.81 2.80
N CYS A 102 -9.02 -2.60 2.42
CA CYS A 102 -10.15 -2.90 3.30
C CYS A 102 -9.76 -3.60 4.61
N GLN A 103 -8.71 -4.44 4.60
CA GLN A 103 -8.17 -5.06 5.83
C GLN A 103 -7.49 -4.06 6.80
N ASN A 104 -7.08 -2.90 6.28
CA ASN A 104 -6.33 -1.88 6.99
C ASN A 104 -7.08 -0.56 7.20
N GLN A 105 -8.23 -0.39 6.55
CA GLN A 105 -9.06 0.79 6.68
C GLN A 105 -9.40 1.05 8.16
N GLY A 106 -9.35 2.32 8.56
CA GLY A 106 -9.71 2.76 9.91
C GLY A 106 -8.68 2.43 10.99
N ARG A 107 -7.55 1.81 10.65
CA ARG A 107 -6.47 1.60 11.62
C ARG A 107 -5.77 2.91 11.98
N THR A 108 -5.32 3.00 13.23
CA THR A 108 -4.62 4.17 13.75
C THR A 108 -3.38 4.50 12.92
N GLY A 109 -3.25 5.77 12.54
CA GLY A 109 -2.12 6.33 11.81
C GLY A 109 -1.84 5.72 10.42
N LEU A 110 -2.76 4.93 9.86
CA LEU A 110 -2.72 4.51 8.45
C LEU A 110 -3.72 5.35 7.65
N ARG A 111 -3.25 6.04 6.61
CA ARG A 111 -4.13 6.76 5.69
C ARG A 111 -3.78 6.45 4.25
N TYR A 112 -4.78 6.42 3.37
CA TYR A 112 -4.66 5.98 1.99
C TYR A 112 -5.07 7.07 1.00
N PHE A 113 -4.30 7.18 -0.07
CA PHE A 113 -4.60 7.95 -1.27
C PHE A 113 -4.55 6.98 -2.45
N MET A 114 -5.72 6.60 -2.96
CA MET A 114 -5.87 5.63 -4.05
C MET A 114 -6.81 6.19 -5.13
N PRO A 115 -6.27 6.93 -6.11
CA PRO A 115 -7.08 7.51 -7.18
C PRO A 115 -7.56 6.42 -8.14
N ALA A 116 -8.68 6.66 -8.82
CA ALA A 116 -9.25 5.75 -9.80
C ALA A 116 -8.86 6.13 -11.24
N GLN A 117 -7.59 5.89 -11.61
CA GLN A 117 -7.10 6.10 -12.96
C GLN A 117 -7.11 4.78 -13.75
N SER A 118 -7.83 4.72 -14.86
CA SER A 118 -7.90 3.50 -15.67
C SER A 118 -6.67 3.27 -16.55
N SER A 119 -5.97 4.35 -16.90
CA SER A 119 -4.67 4.26 -17.55
C SER A 119 -3.58 3.89 -16.53
N PRO A 120 -2.69 2.92 -16.83
CA PRO A 120 -1.62 2.54 -15.92
C PRO A 120 -0.69 3.70 -15.60
N ILE A 121 -0.51 3.98 -14.32
CA ILE A 121 0.39 5.01 -13.84
C ILE A 121 1.30 4.45 -12.74
N HIS A 122 2.59 4.75 -12.84
CA HIS A 122 3.60 4.40 -11.85
C HIS A 122 4.30 5.65 -11.34
N GLY A 123 4.43 5.74 -10.01
CA GLY A 123 5.03 6.87 -9.32
C GLY A 123 4.14 8.13 -9.34
N ILE A 124 4.01 8.78 -8.19
CA ILE A 124 3.20 10.01 -8.02
C ILE A 124 4.05 11.17 -7.48
N ILE A 125 4.83 10.94 -6.41
CA ILE A 125 5.48 12.02 -5.66
C ILE A 125 6.55 12.76 -6.48
N LEU A 126 7.24 12.07 -7.39
CA LEU A 126 8.40 12.60 -8.10
C LEU A 126 8.07 13.14 -9.51
N ASN A 127 6.81 13.44 -9.81
CA ASN A 127 6.39 13.94 -11.13
C ASN A 127 5.22 14.92 -11.01
N SER A 128 4.73 15.45 -12.15
CA SER A 128 3.64 16.41 -12.18
C SER A 128 2.34 15.91 -11.52
N ARG A 129 2.16 14.58 -11.44
CA ARG A 129 1.02 13.97 -10.73
C ARG A 129 1.00 14.33 -9.25
N PHE A 130 2.14 14.71 -8.66
CA PHE A 130 2.17 15.26 -7.32
C PHE A 130 1.24 16.47 -7.14
N TYR A 131 1.10 17.29 -8.19
CA TYR A 131 0.24 18.47 -8.17
C TYR A 131 -1.13 18.18 -8.79
N ASP A 132 -1.17 17.38 -9.86
CA ASP A 132 -2.35 17.29 -10.73
C ASP A 132 -3.23 16.07 -10.46
N LEU A 133 -2.68 14.98 -9.90
CA LEU A 133 -3.44 13.77 -9.67
C LEU A 133 -4.28 13.93 -8.41
N THR A 134 -5.59 13.75 -8.60
CA THR A 134 -6.58 13.89 -7.55
C THR A 134 -7.23 12.56 -7.20
N SER A 135 -7.70 12.47 -5.96
CA SER A 135 -8.61 11.46 -5.46
C SER A 135 -9.67 12.18 -4.65
N VAL A 136 -10.94 11.96 -4.95
CA VAL A 136 -12.10 12.66 -4.34
C VAL A 136 -11.99 14.18 -4.51
N GLY A 137 -11.46 14.60 -5.66
CA GLY A 137 -11.23 16.02 -5.98
C GLY A 137 -10.07 16.70 -5.25
N VAL A 138 -9.30 15.99 -4.41
CA VAL A 138 -8.16 16.55 -3.67
C VAL A 138 -6.85 16.04 -4.25
N SER A 139 -5.89 16.94 -4.49
CA SER A 139 -4.56 16.56 -4.99
C SER A 139 -3.75 15.83 -3.94
N VAL A 140 -2.84 14.95 -4.36
CA VAL A 140 -1.92 14.26 -3.44
C VAL A 140 -1.04 15.26 -2.65
N ARG A 141 -0.62 16.38 -3.26
CA ARG A 141 0.09 17.45 -2.56
C ARG A 141 -0.74 18.01 -1.41
N ASP A 142 -1.99 18.38 -1.68
CA ASP A 142 -2.83 19.03 -0.68
C ASP A 142 -3.23 18.04 0.43
N TRP A 143 -3.40 16.76 0.09
CA TRP A 143 -3.60 15.69 1.06
C TRP A 143 -2.38 15.48 1.97
N LEU A 144 -1.17 15.39 1.40
CA LEU A 144 0.06 15.29 2.20
C LEU A 144 0.32 16.55 3.04
N TRP A 145 0.03 17.73 2.50
CA TRP A 145 0.11 18.98 3.24
C TRP A 145 -0.82 18.97 4.45
N SER A 146 -2.06 18.52 4.27
CA SER A 146 -3.03 18.37 5.37
C SER A 146 -2.53 17.39 6.43
N ALA A 147 -1.83 16.33 6.03
CA ALA A 147 -1.22 15.39 6.97
C ALA A 147 -0.04 15.95 7.77
N MET A 148 0.62 16.99 7.27
CA MET A 148 1.66 17.69 8.03
C MET A 148 1.07 18.71 9.00
N GLN A 149 -0.04 19.36 8.64
CA GLN A 149 -0.63 20.45 9.42
C GLN A 149 -1.60 19.94 10.49
N THR A 150 -2.42 18.95 10.16
CA THR A 150 -3.50 18.42 11.00
C THR A 150 -3.61 16.90 10.84
N PRO A 151 -2.59 16.14 11.30
CA PRO A 151 -2.49 14.69 11.06
C PRO A 151 -3.74 13.91 11.51
N ASP A 152 -4.32 14.28 12.64
CA ASP A 152 -5.52 13.62 13.19
C ASP A 152 -6.79 13.79 12.34
N GLN A 153 -6.82 14.80 11.48
CA GLN A 153 -7.98 15.12 10.63
C GLN A 153 -7.88 14.52 9.23
N VAL A 154 -6.73 13.95 8.87
CA VAL A 154 -6.56 13.32 7.56
C VAL A 154 -7.45 12.10 7.46
N THR A 155 -8.15 11.96 6.36
CA THR A 155 -8.94 10.77 6.02
C THR A 155 -8.34 10.05 4.82
N ASP A 156 -8.81 8.84 4.59
CA ASP A 156 -8.57 8.14 3.34
C ASP A 156 -9.25 8.88 2.18
N LEU A 157 -8.58 8.95 1.03
CA LEU A 157 -9.08 9.44 -0.25
C LEU A 157 -8.96 8.31 -1.28
N VAL A 158 -10.01 7.52 -1.43
CA VAL A 158 -9.97 6.25 -2.16
C VAL A 158 -11.16 6.16 -3.09
N GLU A 159 -10.90 6.14 -4.39
CA GLU A 159 -11.98 6.14 -5.39
C GLU A 159 -12.15 4.76 -6.02
N GLU A 160 -13.39 4.35 -6.26
CA GLU A 160 -13.65 3.22 -7.15
C GLU A 160 -13.59 3.63 -8.63
N GLY A 161 -14.10 4.84 -8.92
CA GLY A 161 -14.24 5.39 -10.27
C GLY A 161 -14.99 4.45 -11.21
N SER A 162 -14.57 4.40 -12.48
CA SER A 162 -15.10 3.51 -13.50
C SER A 162 -14.36 2.16 -13.59
N LEU A 163 -13.41 1.89 -12.70
CA LEU A 163 -12.51 0.73 -12.83
C LEU A 163 -13.25 -0.61 -12.87
N VAL A 164 -14.34 -0.75 -12.12
CA VAL A 164 -15.18 -1.97 -12.14
C VAL A 164 -15.69 -2.26 -13.55
N GLN A 165 -16.18 -1.22 -14.24
CA GLN A 165 -16.72 -1.35 -15.59
C GLN A 165 -15.61 -1.47 -16.64
N GLU A 166 -14.53 -0.69 -16.51
CA GLU A 166 -13.48 -0.61 -17.53
C GLU A 166 -12.47 -1.77 -17.48
N LEU A 167 -12.20 -2.31 -16.29
CA LEU A 167 -11.18 -3.36 -16.06
C LEU A 167 -11.74 -4.67 -15.51
N GLY A 168 -13.05 -4.74 -15.24
CA GLY A 168 -13.69 -5.93 -14.68
C GLY A 168 -13.17 -6.30 -13.28
N VAL A 169 -12.70 -5.31 -12.51
CA VAL A 169 -12.29 -5.50 -11.11
C VAL A 169 -13.50 -5.54 -10.19
N ASP A 170 -13.34 -6.16 -9.02
CA ASP A 170 -14.38 -6.19 -8.01
C ASP A 170 -14.51 -4.80 -7.36
N PRO A 171 -15.73 -4.38 -6.97
CA PRO A 171 -15.89 -3.19 -6.16
C PRO A 171 -15.18 -3.33 -4.81
N PHE A 172 -14.93 -2.22 -4.13
CA PHE A 172 -14.39 -2.28 -2.77
C PHE A 172 -15.38 -3.02 -1.84
N ALA A 173 -14.88 -4.01 -1.09
CA ALA A 173 -15.68 -4.76 -0.12
C ALA A 173 -15.96 -4.00 1.19
N CYS A 174 -15.36 -2.81 1.34
CA CYS A 174 -15.50 -1.91 2.47
C CYS A 174 -15.97 -0.54 1.96
N PRO A 175 -16.55 0.31 2.82
CA PRO A 175 -16.92 1.67 2.43
C PRO A 175 -15.70 2.46 1.93
N VAL A 176 -15.88 3.26 0.88
CA VAL A 176 -14.86 4.19 0.39
C VAL A 176 -15.43 5.61 0.35
N ASN A 177 -14.56 6.60 0.58
CA ASN A 177 -14.88 8.02 0.46
C ASN A 177 -14.20 8.57 -0.77
#